data_AF-A0A4S2CVN7-F1
#
_entry.id   AF-A0A4S2CVN7-F1
#
_cell.length_a   1.000
_cell.length_b   1.000
_cell.length_c   1.000
_cell.angle_alpha   90.00
_cell.angle_beta   90.00
_cell.angle_gamma   90.00
#
_symmetry.space_group_name_H-M   'P 1'
#
loop_
_entity.id
_entity.type
_entity.pdbx_description
1 polymer ?
#
loop_
_entity_poly.entity_id
_entity_poly.type
_entity_poly.pdbx_seq_one_letter_code
_entity_poly.pdbx_strand_id
1 'polypeptide(L)'
;MAEAPTVASTVRDMRRAGAAGEPVPADVVQLWVQTFMTQLYGTQTPIRYECRPRYTTEPWQLAETADVMHWRRRNLEIRALYLHPSAGKHKDHRWPAGSNGQGECLECGETEWIAGPDCRPYAQIRDHRSDTPFSLTWLIEPLEKLQYLTKHMNPLDRAKWRTETTYLIDRIKDHAKGSPP
;
A
#
# COMPACT_ATOMS: atom_id res chain seq x y z
N MET A 1 1.34 -19.82 37.45
CA MET A 1 2.04 -18.52 37.44
C MET A 1 1.21 -17.59 36.58
N ALA A 2 0.90 -16.37 37.03
CA ALA A 2 0.16 -15.42 36.20
C ALA A 2 1.01 -15.09 34.96
N GLU A 3 0.38 -15.11 33.79
CA GLU A 3 1.03 -14.77 32.52
C GLU A 3 1.49 -13.31 32.57
N ALA A 4 2.70 -13.03 32.07
CA ALA A 4 3.24 -11.69 32.09
C ALA A 4 2.33 -10.74 31.27
N PRO A 5 2.07 -9.51 31.74
CA PRO A 5 1.18 -8.59 31.04
C PRO A 5 1.75 -8.28 29.65
N THR A 6 0.90 -8.41 28.63
CA THR A 6 1.20 -8.03 27.25
C THR A 6 0.71 -6.61 26.97
N VAL A 7 1.23 -5.95 25.94
CA VAL A 7 0.69 -4.67 25.44
C VAL A 7 -0.83 -4.73 25.25
N ALA A 8 -1.35 -5.82 24.66
CA ALA A 8 -2.78 -5.98 24.40
C ALA A 8 -3.60 -6.12 25.68
N SER A 9 -3.13 -6.86 26.68
CA SER A 9 -3.81 -6.95 27.99
C SER A 9 -3.76 -5.60 28.72
N THR A 10 -2.63 -4.91 28.68
CA THR A 10 -2.47 -3.58 29.27
C THR A 10 -3.45 -2.56 28.67
N VAL A 11 -3.61 -2.53 27.35
CA VAL A 11 -4.60 -1.65 26.69
C VAL A 11 -6.03 -2.01 27.10
N ARG A 12 -6.36 -3.30 27.25
CA ARG A 12 -7.69 -3.73 27.72
C ARG A 12 -7.94 -3.26 29.16
N ASP A 13 -6.94 -3.35 30.02
CA ASP A 13 -7.03 -2.91 31.41
C ASP A 13 -7.18 -1.39 31.51
N MET A 14 -6.41 -0.63 30.73
CA MET A 14 -6.59 0.81 30.59
C MET A 14 -8.01 1.17 30.14
N ARG A 15 -8.55 0.47 29.14
CA ARG A 15 -9.91 0.70 28.65
C ARG A 15 -10.96 0.41 29.73
N ARG A 16 -10.78 -0.67 30.50
CA ARG A 16 -11.67 -1.02 31.62
C ARG A 16 -11.61 0.03 32.72
N ALA A 17 -10.42 0.49 33.09
CA ALA A 17 -10.23 1.54 34.07
C ALA A 17 -10.88 2.86 33.62
N GLY A 18 -10.69 3.26 32.36
CA GLY A 18 -11.35 4.43 31.79
C GLY A 18 -12.87 4.32 31.76
N ALA A 19 -13.42 3.13 31.49
CA ALA A 19 -14.85 2.89 31.51
C ALA A 19 -15.45 2.90 32.93
N ALA A 20 -14.67 2.53 33.95
CA ALA A 20 -15.09 2.60 35.35
C ALA A 20 -15.17 4.04 35.87
N GLY A 21 -14.41 4.98 35.27
CA GLY A 21 -14.42 6.39 35.63
C GLY A 21 -13.71 6.73 36.94
N GLU A 22 -13.13 5.74 37.61
CA GLU A 22 -12.42 5.90 38.88
C GLU A 22 -10.97 6.35 38.68
N PRO A 23 -10.38 7.08 39.64
CA PRO A 23 -8.96 7.40 39.64
C PRO A 23 -8.10 6.11 39.61
N VAL A 24 -7.13 6.06 38.70
CA VAL A 24 -6.19 4.94 38.61
C VAL A 24 -4.99 5.20 39.53
N PRO A 25 -4.61 4.23 40.40
CA PRO A 25 -3.41 4.33 41.22
C PRO A 25 -2.12 4.54 40.39
N ALA A 26 -1.19 5.33 40.93
CA ALA A 26 0.03 5.73 40.21
C ALA A 26 0.97 4.55 39.88
N ASP A 27 1.03 3.55 40.75
CA ASP A 27 1.78 2.31 40.56
C ASP A 27 1.23 1.47 39.40
N VAL A 28 -0.09 1.44 39.24
CA VAL A 28 -0.75 0.78 38.09
C VAL A 28 -0.41 1.49 36.78
N VAL A 29 -0.45 2.83 36.77
CA VAL A 29 -0.05 3.63 35.61
C VAL A 29 1.42 3.39 35.28
N GLN A 30 2.30 3.35 36.28
CA GLN A 30 3.72 3.06 36.09
C GLN A 30 3.94 1.67 35.47
N LEU A 31 3.19 0.65 35.90
CA LEU A 31 3.26 -0.69 35.34
C LEU A 31 2.85 -0.72 33.86
N TRP A 32 1.79 0.01 33.50
CA TRP A 32 1.36 0.13 32.11
C TRP A 32 2.44 0.77 31.23
N VAL A 33 3.01 1.89 31.68
CA VAL A 33 4.10 2.58 30.98
C VAL A 33 5.31 1.66 30.83
N GLN A 34 5.72 0.97 31.89
CA GLN A 34 6.84 0.04 31.84
C GLN A 34 6.60 -1.07 30.82
N THR A 35 5.36 -1.59 30.75
CA THR A 35 4.99 -2.62 29.76
C THR A 35 5.18 -2.10 28.35
N PHE A 36 4.68 -0.90 28.02
CA PHE A 36 4.88 -0.30 26.70
C PHE A 36 6.35 -0.02 26.40
N MET A 37 7.08 0.57 27.34
CA MET A 37 8.50 0.90 27.15
C MET A 37 9.35 -0.35 26.91
N THR A 38 9.01 -1.47 27.55
CA THR A 38 9.77 -2.72 27.42
C THR A 38 9.35 -3.50 26.17
N GLN A 39 8.05 -3.60 25.89
CA GLN A 39 7.52 -4.51 24.86
C GLN A 39 7.26 -3.86 23.50
N LEU A 40 6.98 -2.55 23.45
CA LEU A 40 6.81 -1.81 22.18
C LEU A 40 8.08 -1.08 21.76
N TYR A 41 8.67 -0.33 22.71
CA TYR A 41 9.83 0.54 22.45
C TYR A 41 11.18 -0.10 22.80
N GLY A 42 11.16 -1.22 23.52
CA GLY A 42 12.35 -2.00 23.85
C GLY A 42 12.72 -2.98 22.75
N THR A 43 13.81 -3.72 22.97
CA THR A 43 14.23 -4.81 22.07
C THR A 43 13.21 -5.93 22.14
N GLN A 44 12.48 -6.15 21.04
CA GLN A 44 11.53 -7.25 20.93
C GLN A 44 12.24 -8.54 20.50
N THR A 45 11.86 -9.66 21.09
CA THR A 45 12.26 -10.99 20.66
C THR A 45 11.19 -11.58 19.74
N PRO A 46 11.57 -12.18 18.59
CA PRO A 46 10.62 -12.90 17.76
C PRO A 46 9.99 -14.06 18.53
N ILE A 47 8.66 -14.18 18.47
CA ILE A 47 7.94 -15.35 19.00
C ILE A 47 8.06 -16.53 18.06
N ARG A 48 8.10 -16.25 16.75
CA ARG A 48 8.12 -17.27 15.72
C ARG A 48 8.95 -16.82 14.54
N TYR A 49 9.68 -17.76 13.96
CA TYR A 49 10.25 -17.59 12.64
C TYR A 49 9.45 -18.41 11.64
N GLU A 50 9.32 -17.86 10.44
CA GLU A 50 8.73 -18.57 9.31
C GLU A 50 9.68 -18.51 8.12
N CYS A 51 9.62 -19.54 7.29
CA CYS A 51 10.43 -19.67 6.10
C CYS A 51 9.60 -20.07 4.89
N ARG A 52 10.13 -19.76 3.72
CA ARG A 52 9.69 -20.30 2.43
C ARG A 52 10.88 -20.37 1.46
N PRO A 53 10.81 -21.17 0.40
CA PRO A 53 11.83 -21.13 -0.64
C PRO A 53 11.93 -19.73 -1.27
N ARG A 54 13.14 -19.27 -1.49
CA ARG A 54 13.41 -17.93 -2.03
C ARG A 54 12.86 -17.78 -3.45
N TYR A 55 12.34 -16.59 -3.77
CA TYR A 55 11.73 -16.28 -5.08
C TYR A 55 10.51 -17.14 -5.43
N THR A 56 9.80 -17.64 -4.42
CA THR A 56 8.56 -18.40 -4.61
C THR A 56 7.38 -17.69 -3.99
N THR A 57 6.20 -18.04 -4.49
CA THR A 57 4.91 -17.64 -3.94
C THR A 57 4.34 -18.68 -2.97
N GLU A 58 5.16 -19.64 -2.52
CA GLU A 58 4.71 -20.65 -1.59
C GLU A 58 4.32 -20.01 -0.24
N PRO A 59 3.31 -20.57 0.45
CA PRO A 59 2.94 -20.11 1.78
C PRO A 59 4.12 -20.17 2.75
N TRP A 60 4.16 -19.22 3.67
CA TRP A 60 5.10 -19.23 4.78
C TRP A 60 4.83 -20.43 5.71
N GLN A 61 5.89 -21.15 6.05
CA GLN A 61 5.85 -22.30 6.96
C GLN A 61 6.64 -21.99 8.23
N LEU A 62 6.34 -22.69 9.34
CA LEU A 62 7.12 -22.57 10.57
C LEU A 62 8.59 -22.93 10.30
N ALA A 63 9.52 -22.03 10.64
CA ALA A 63 10.94 -22.27 10.48
C ALA A 63 11.54 -22.93 11.73
N GLU A 64 12.39 -23.93 11.52
CA GLU A 64 13.19 -24.48 12.60
C GLU A 64 14.45 -23.63 12.85
N THR A 65 15.11 -23.85 13.99
CA THR A 65 16.37 -23.16 14.31
C THR A 65 17.45 -23.38 13.25
N ALA A 66 17.51 -24.59 12.68
CA ALA A 66 18.44 -24.92 11.60
C ALA A 66 18.16 -24.14 10.31
N ASP A 67 16.88 -23.86 10.00
CA ASP A 67 16.49 -23.06 8.85
C ASP A 67 16.94 -21.61 9.02
N VAL A 68 16.71 -21.04 10.21
CA VAL A 68 17.15 -19.67 10.53
C VAL A 68 18.67 -19.56 10.50
N MET A 69 19.41 -20.55 11.00
CA MET A 69 20.88 -20.53 11.01
C MET A 69 21.51 -20.76 9.63
N HIS A 70 20.83 -21.49 8.74
CA HIS A 70 21.39 -21.91 7.46
C HIS A 70 20.59 -21.42 6.24
N TRP A 71 19.76 -20.39 6.41
CA TRP A 71 18.83 -19.90 5.38
C TRP A 71 19.49 -19.63 4.04
N ARG A 72 20.70 -19.05 4.02
CA ARG A 72 21.44 -18.78 2.78
C ARG A 72 21.80 -20.06 2.03
N ARG A 73 22.27 -21.08 2.76
CA ARG A 73 22.65 -22.37 2.18
C ARG A 73 21.43 -23.16 1.70
N ARG A 74 20.31 -23.02 2.41
CA ARG A 74 19.03 -23.68 2.10
C ARG A 74 18.17 -22.90 1.09
N ASN A 75 18.65 -21.74 0.62
CA ASN A 75 17.93 -20.84 -0.26
C ASN A 75 16.51 -20.49 0.25
N LEU A 76 16.42 -20.15 1.54
CA LEU A 76 15.17 -19.80 2.21
C LEU A 76 15.07 -18.28 2.44
N GLU A 77 13.88 -17.73 2.27
CA GLU A 77 13.51 -16.45 2.88
C GLU A 77 13.06 -16.70 4.31
N ILE A 78 13.49 -15.86 5.24
CA ILE A 78 13.11 -15.95 6.66
C ILE A 78 12.39 -14.67 7.06
N ARG A 79 11.24 -14.81 7.72
CA ARG A 79 10.58 -13.70 8.41
C ARG A 79 10.45 -13.97 9.90
N ALA A 80 10.64 -12.92 10.69
CA ALA A 80 10.47 -12.94 12.14
C ALA A 80 9.10 -12.34 12.49
N LEU A 81 8.30 -13.07 13.26
CA LEU A 81 7.03 -12.62 13.78
C LEU A 81 7.17 -12.25 15.25
N TYR A 82 6.71 -11.06 15.58
CA TYR A 82 6.77 -10.49 16.92
C TYR A 82 5.38 -10.49 17.56
N LEU A 83 5.33 -10.50 18.90
CA LEU A 83 4.06 -10.41 19.62
C LEU A 83 3.34 -9.09 19.36
N HIS A 84 4.13 -8.03 19.16
CA HIS A 84 3.66 -6.67 19.01
C HIS A 84 4.24 -6.06 17.74
N PRO A 85 3.50 -5.17 17.06
CA PRO A 85 4.10 -4.37 16.01
C PRO A 85 5.22 -3.50 16.60
N SER A 86 6.25 -3.22 15.81
CA SER A 86 7.28 -2.25 16.21
C SER A 86 6.65 -0.87 16.33
N ALA A 87 6.96 -0.12 17.39
CA ALA A 87 6.52 1.26 17.54
C ALA A 87 7.29 2.24 16.60
N GLY A 88 8.22 1.73 15.80
CA GLY A 88 8.97 2.50 14.80
C GLY A 88 8.09 2.97 13.64
N LYS A 89 8.62 3.91 12.85
CA LYS A 89 7.93 4.50 11.69
C LYS A 89 7.45 3.40 10.74
N HIS A 90 6.15 3.14 10.73
CA HIS A 90 5.48 2.67 9.53
C HIS A 90 5.72 3.77 8.49
N LYS A 91 6.79 3.63 7.69
CA LYS A 91 6.87 4.39 6.45
C LYS A 91 5.68 3.94 5.62
N ASP A 92 5.03 4.89 4.96
CA ASP A 92 4.01 4.55 3.99
C ASP A 92 4.59 3.51 3.03
N HIS A 93 4.01 2.33 3.05
CA HIS A 93 4.47 1.21 2.25
C HIS A 93 4.27 1.57 0.78
N ARG A 94 5.37 1.69 0.04
CA ARG A 94 5.34 2.04 -1.38
C ARG A 94 5.35 0.80 -2.24
N TRP A 95 4.63 0.88 -3.36
CA TRP A 95 4.45 -0.22 -4.31
C TRP A 95 4.84 0.23 -5.71
N PRO A 96 5.47 -0.64 -6.53
CA PRO A 96 5.73 -0.37 -7.94
C PRO A 96 4.42 -0.04 -8.69
N ALA A 97 4.43 0.98 -9.54
CA ALA A 97 3.27 1.31 -10.36
C ALA A 97 2.99 0.19 -11.39
N GLY A 98 1.71 -0.17 -11.58
CA GLY A 98 1.30 -1.16 -12.59
C GLY A 98 1.55 -2.62 -12.21
N SER A 99 1.78 -2.90 -10.93
CA SER A 99 2.08 -4.25 -10.43
C SER A 99 0.94 -5.26 -10.53
N ASN A 100 -0.31 -4.81 -10.70
CA ASN A 100 -1.51 -5.64 -10.85
C ASN A 100 -1.60 -6.80 -9.82
N GLY A 101 -1.24 -6.57 -8.56
CA GLY A 101 -1.29 -7.61 -7.53
C GLY A 101 -0.04 -8.50 -7.45
N GLN A 102 1.00 -8.29 -8.26
CA GLN A 102 2.23 -9.10 -8.27
C GLN A 102 3.49 -8.33 -7.86
N GLY A 103 3.36 -7.07 -7.44
CA GLY A 103 4.49 -6.24 -7.03
C GLY A 103 4.99 -6.60 -5.64
N GLU A 104 6.21 -6.21 -5.32
CA GLU A 104 6.77 -6.31 -3.97
C GLU A 104 6.81 -4.91 -3.34
N CYS A 105 6.45 -4.81 -2.06
CA CYS A 105 6.56 -3.56 -1.34
C CYS A 105 8.02 -3.11 -1.26
N LEU A 106 8.30 -1.86 -1.62
CA LEU A 106 9.65 -1.29 -1.61
C LEU A 106 10.23 -1.09 -0.20
N GLU A 107 9.38 -1.15 0.83
CA GLU A 107 9.80 -1.00 2.23
C GLU A 107 9.83 -2.36 2.96
N CYS A 108 8.85 -3.23 2.69
CA CYS A 108 8.62 -4.47 3.45
C CYS A 108 9.03 -5.74 2.67
N GLY A 109 9.21 -5.66 1.35
CA GLY A 109 9.50 -6.80 0.47
C GLY A 109 8.35 -7.80 0.30
N GLU A 110 7.21 -7.57 0.97
CA GLU A 110 6.04 -8.45 0.89
C GLU A 110 5.36 -8.30 -0.47
N THR A 111 4.87 -9.41 -1.01
CA THR A 111 4.16 -9.41 -2.30
C THR A 111 2.72 -8.94 -2.11
N GLU A 112 2.21 -8.17 -3.07
CA GLU A 112 0.96 -7.42 -2.98
C GLU A 112 -0.27 -8.28 -2.61
N TRP A 113 -0.36 -9.49 -3.16
CA TRP A 113 -1.48 -10.42 -2.93
C TRP A 113 -1.44 -11.14 -1.56
N ILE A 114 -0.31 -11.10 -0.84
CA ILE A 114 -0.17 -11.63 0.54
C ILE A 114 0.05 -10.53 1.57
N ALA A 115 0.05 -9.28 1.14
CA ALA A 115 0.42 -8.17 1.98
C ALA A 115 -0.63 -7.93 3.08
N GLY A 116 -0.14 -7.83 4.33
CA GLY A 116 -0.98 -7.63 5.51
C GLY A 116 -1.66 -6.25 5.51
N PRO A 117 -2.62 -6.00 6.43
CA PRO A 117 -3.37 -4.76 6.49
C PRO A 117 -2.49 -3.50 6.66
N ASP A 118 -1.29 -3.66 7.20
CA ASP A 118 -0.33 -2.58 7.43
C ASP A 118 0.61 -2.33 6.22
N CYS A 119 0.75 -3.30 5.31
CA CYS A 119 1.51 -3.19 4.06
C CYS A 119 0.49 -3.32 2.92
N ARG A 120 -0.42 -2.35 2.73
CA ARG A 120 -1.42 -2.41 1.65
C ARG A 120 -0.95 -1.66 0.40
N PRO A 121 -1.16 -2.19 -0.81
CA PRO A 121 -1.12 -1.36 -2.00
C PRO A 121 -2.10 -0.23 -1.81
N TYR A 122 -1.65 1.02 -1.96
CA TYR A 122 -2.59 2.12 -2.11
C TYR A 122 -3.52 1.71 -3.25
N ALA A 123 -4.83 1.62 -2.96
CA ALA A 123 -5.82 1.52 -4.01
C ALA A 123 -5.45 2.59 -5.02
N GLN A 124 -5.30 2.21 -6.30
CA GLN A 124 -5.01 3.18 -7.36
C GLN A 124 -5.89 4.38 -7.08
N ILE A 125 -5.27 5.56 -6.93
CA ILE A 125 -6.01 6.81 -6.78
C ILE A 125 -6.95 6.81 -7.96
N ARG A 126 -8.24 6.55 -7.71
CA ARG A 126 -9.26 6.64 -8.74
C ARG A 126 -9.12 8.06 -9.27
N ASP A 127 -8.74 8.20 -10.53
CA ASP A 127 -8.77 9.51 -11.14
C ASP A 127 -10.24 9.94 -11.08
N HIS A 128 -10.59 10.89 -10.22
CA HIS A 128 -11.97 11.36 -10.08
C HIS A 128 -12.53 11.92 -11.40
N ARG A 129 -11.68 12.17 -12.40
CA ARG A 129 -12.07 12.48 -13.79
C ARG A 129 -12.65 11.27 -14.55
N SER A 130 -12.50 10.05 -14.03
CA SER A 130 -13.17 8.85 -14.53
C SER A 130 -14.59 8.69 -13.98
N ASP A 131 -14.93 9.37 -12.88
CA ASP A 131 -16.29 9.44 -12.32
C ASP A 131 -17.12 10.60 -12.91
N THR A 132 -16.52 11.51 -13.71
CA THR A 132 -17.31 12.52 -14.42
C THR A 132 -18.18 11.86 -15.50
N PRO A 133 -19.45 12.26 -15.67
CA PRO A 133 -20.34 11.74 -16.72
C PRO A 133 -19.92 12.20 -18.13
N PHE A 134 -18.69 12.70 -18.30
CA PHE A 134 -18.17 13.32 -19.48
C PHE A 134 -17.21 12.37 -20.17
N SER A 135 -17.61 11.80 -21.31
CA SER A 135 -16.70 11.04 -22.14
C SER A 135 -15.90 11.96 -23.05
N LEU A 136 -14.57 11.86 -23.02
CA LEU A 136 -13.68 12.58 -23.93
C LEU A 136 -14.01 12.31 -25.41
N THR A 137 -14.55 11.13 -25.74
CA THR A 137 -14.98 10.80 -27.10
C THR A 137 -16.08 11.71 -27.63
N TRP A 138 -16.85 12.36 -26.76
CA TRP A 138 -17.87 13.34 -27.15
C TRP A 138 -17.28 14.60 -27.79
N LEU A 139 -15.97 14.86 -27.61
CA LEU A 139 -15.29 16.00 -28.24
C LEU A 139 -14.85 15.72 -29.68
N ILE A 140 -14.89 14.46 -30.14
CA ILE A 140 -14.45 14.11 -31.50
C ILE A 140 -15.32 14.80 -32.56
N GLU A 141 -16.65 14.67 -32.46
CA GLU A 141 -17.58 15.26 -33.44
C GLU A 141 -17.48 16.80 -33.49
N PRO A 142 -17.44 17.54 -32.36
CA PRO A 142 -17.15 18.97 -32.37
C PRO A 142 -15.81 19.34 -33.04
N LEU A 143 -14.75 18.57 -32.83
CA LEU A 143 -13.43 18.82 -33.44
C LEU A 143 -13.45 18.56 -34.95
N GLU A 144 -14.13 17.51 -35.42
CA GLU A 144 -14.34 17.24 -36.85
C GLU A 144 -15.18 18.35 -37.51
N LYS A 145 -16.19 18.86 -36.81
CA LYS A 145 -16.98 20.01 -37.27
C LYS A 145 -16.14 21.27 -37.34
N LEU A 146 -15.23 21.49 -36.39
CA LEU A 146 -14.28 22.60 -36.42
C LEU A 146 -13.34 22.47 -37.62
N GLN A 147 -12.81 21.26 -37.90
CA GLN A 147 -12.03 21.01 -39.12
C GLN A 147 -12.81 21.34 -40.40
N TYR A 148 -14.10 21.00 -40.45
CA TYR A 148 -14.94 21.34 -41.59
C TYR A 148 -15.09 22.86 -41.76
N LEU A 149 -15.31 23.59 -40.67
CA LEU A 149 -15.52 25.05 -40.69
C LEU A 149 -14.23 25.83 -40.99
N THR A 150 -13.04 25.28 -40.71
CA THR A 150 -11.76 25.92 -41.04
C THR A 150 -11.54 26.15 -42.54
N LYS A 151 -12.36 25.54 -43.41
CA LYS A 151 -12.38 25.79 -44.86
C LYS A 151 -12.63 27.26 -45.22
N HIS A 152 -13.29 28.03 -44.35
CA HIS A 152 -13.58 29.45 -44.56
C HIS A 152 -12.49 30.38 -43.98
N MET A 153 -11.46 29.84 -43.35
CA MET A 153 -10.35 30.60 -42.78
C MET A 153 -9.22 30.82 -43.79
N ASN A 154 -8.33 31.75 -43.47
CA ASN A 154 -7.10 31.95 -44.24
C ASN A 154 -6.23 30.66 -44.23
N PRO A 155 -5.32 30.49 -45.21
CA PRO A 155 -4.57 29.24 -45.36
C PRO A 155 -3.70 28.86 -44.15
N LEU A 156 -3.10 29.85 -43.48
CA LEU A 156 -2.21 29.63 -42.34
C LEU A 156 -2.99 29.12 -41.12
N ASP A 157 -4.08 29.81 -40.77
CA ASP A 157 -4.93 29.42 -39.65
C ASP A 157 -5.63 28.08 -39.93
N ARG A 158 -6.06 27.85 -41.16
CA ARG A 158 -6.62 26.55 -41.57
C ARG A 158 -5.64 25.40 -41.34
N ALA A 159 -4.37 25.58 -41.72
CA ALA A 159 -3.35 24.57 -41.52
C ALA A 159 -3.09 24.32 -40.03
N LYS A 160 -2.95 25.39 -39.23
CA LYS A 160 -2.77 25.32 -37.79
C LYS A 160 -3.92 24.55 -37.11
N TRP A 161 -5.16 24.97 -37.35
CA TRP A 161 -6.34 24.36 -36.72
C TRP A 161 -6.55 22.92 -37.15
N ARG A 162 -6.26 22.56 -38.41
CA ARG A 162 -6.29 21.15 -38.85
C ARG A 162 -5.26 20.30 -38.11
N THR A 163 -4.03 20.78 -37.95
CA THR A 163 -2.98 20.04 -37.24
C THR A 163 -3.35 19.85 -35.77
N GLU A 164 -3.77 20.91 -35.08
CA GLU A 164 -4.12 20.85 -33.66
C GLU A 164 -5.34 19.96 -33.40
N THR A 165 -6.40 20.07 -34.21
CA THR A 165 -7.59 19.23 -34.06
C THR A 165 -7.33 17.76 -34.40
N THR A 166 -6.51 17.46 -35.41
CA THR A 166 -6.13 16.08 -35.75
C THR A 166 -5.35 15.46 -34.61
N TYR A 167 -4.36 16.18 -34.08
CA TYR A 167 -3.59 15.75 -32.91
C TYR A 167 -4.50 15.46 -31.70
N LEU A 168 -5.46 16.34 -31.39
CA LEU A 168 -6.40 16.13 -30.29
C LEU A 168 -7.32 14.92 -30.51
N ILE A 169 -7.83 14.71 -31.73
CA ILE A 169 -8.65 13.55 -32.07
C ILE A 169 -7.87 12.26 -31.87
N ASP A 170 -6.61 12.20 -32.31
CA ASP A 170 -5.77 11.01 -32.18
C ASP A 170 -5.48 10.70 -30.70
N ARG A 171 -5.14 11.71 -29.89
CA ARG A 171 -4.92 11.54 -28.45
C ARG A 171 -6.18 11.09 -27.71
N ILE A 172 -7.35 11.58 -28.09
CA ILE A 172 -8.64 11.12 -27.52
C ILE A 172 -8.88 9.65 -27.87
N LYS A 173 -8.61 9.24 -29.11
CA LYS A 173 -8.77 7.84 -29.55
C LYS A 173 -7.79 6.90 -28.85
N ASP A 174 -6.55 7.32 -28.63
CA ASP A 174 -5.56 6.54 -27.91
C ASP A 174 -5.92 6.38 -26.44
N HIS A 175 -6.37 7.45 -25.79
CA HIS A 175 -6.86 7.42 -24.41
C HIS A 175 -8.08 6.50 -24.26
N ALA A 176 -9.02 6.52 -25.21
CA ALA A 176 -10.21 5.67 -25.18
C ALA A 176 -9.91 4.17 -25.34
N LYS A 177 -8.78 3.80 -25.95
CA LYS A 177 -8.34 2.41 -26.11
C LYS A 177 -7.63 1.85 -24.87
N GLY A 178 -7.44 2.65 -23.82
CA GLY A 178 -6.71 2.23 -22.62
C GLY A 178 -5.20 2.12 -22.82
N SER A 179 -4.64 2.70 -23.88
CA SER A 179 -3.18 2.81 -24.01
C SER A 179 -2.68 3.79 -22.95
N PRO A 180 -1.75 3.37 -22.06
CA PRO A 180 -1.12 4.30 -21.14
C PRO A 180 -0.28 5.33 -21.93
N PRO A 181 -0.07 6.53 -21.37
CA PRO A 181 0.83 7.53 -21.95
C PRO A 181 2.27 7.03 -22.05
#